data_AF-A0A4Y1ZLB9-F1
#
_entry.id   AF-A0A4Y1ZLB9-F1
#
_cell.length_a   1.000
_cell.length_b   1.000
_cell.length_c   1.000
_cell.angle_alpha   90.00
_cell.angle_beta   90.00
_cell.angle_gamma   90.00
#
_symmetry.space_group_name_H-M   'P 1'
#
loop_
_entity.id
_entity.type
_entity.pdbx_description
1 polymer ?
#
loop_
_entity_poly.entity_id
_entity_poly.type
_entity_poly.pdbx_seq_one_letter_code
_entity_poly.pdbx_strand_id
1 'polypeptide(L)' 'DAKGSFKLFQGMGRESFKDTDEKWTLASMVAHSEQKLYSCCPERYSLVKFDLLFRKK' A
#
# COMPACT_ATOMS: atom_id res chain seq x y z
N ASP A 1 -5.79 -22.44 -9.09
CA ASP A 1 -5.22 -21.49 -10.07
C ASP A 1 -5.27 -20.06 -9.54
N ALA A 2 -4.13 -19.52 -9.10
CA ALA A 2 -4.00 -18.13 -8.65
C ALA A 2 -2.64 -17.58 -9.10
N LYS A 3 -2.46 -17.47 -10.41
CA LYS A 3 -1.28 -16.90 -11.06
C LYS A 3 -1.69 -15.55 -11.66
N GLY A 4 -1.57 -14.48 -10.88
CA GLY A 4 -1.80 -13.15 -11.43
C GLY A 4 -2.05 -12.05 -10.42
N SER A 5 -1.08 -11.73 -9.57
CA SER A 5 -0.96 -10.37 -9.02
C SER A 5 0.37 -10.14 -8.30
N PHE A 6 1.49 -10.23 -9.03
CA PHE A 6 2.83 -9.94 -8.46
C PHE A 6 3.63 -8.90 -9.25
N LYS A 7 3.03 -8.23 -10.25
CA LYS A 7 3.80 -7.38 -11.19
C LYS A 7 3.36 -5.93 -11.35
N LEU A 8 2.34 -5.44 -10.64
CA LEU A 8 1.87 -4.07 -10.88
C LEU A 8 2.58 -2.96 -10.08
N PHE A 9 3.35 -3.28 -9.03
CA PHE A 9 3.88 -2.25 -8.12
C PHE A 9 5.40 -2.22 -7.95
N GLN A 10 6.18 -2.99 -8.73
CA GLN A 10 7.65 -2.83 -8.72
C GLN A 10 8.12 -1.44 -9.19
N GLY A 11 7.26 -0.67 -9.87
CA GLY A 11 7.58 0.67 -10.39
C GLY A 11 6.96 1.85 -9.62
N MET A 12 6.22 1.62 -8.53
CA MET A 12 5.54 2.70 -7.79
C MET A 12 6.07 2.78 -6.36
N GLY A 13 7.12 3.59 -6.18
CA GLY A 13 7.19 4.46 -5.00
C GLY A 13 8.13 4.07 -3.87
N ARG A 14 9.39 3.70 -4.14
CA ARG A 14 10.47 4.15 -3.23
C ARG A 14 10.97 5.57 -3.57
N GLU A 15 10.53 6.08 -4.72
CA GLU A 15 11.10 7.26 -5.37
C GLU A 15 10.42 8.58 -4.95
N SER A 16 9.31 8.53 -4.19
CA SER A 16 8.60 9.73 -3.71
C SER A 16 8.50 9.87 -2.19
N PHE A 17 8.83 8.84 -1.40
CA PHE A 17 8.93 9.00 0.05
C PHE A 17 10.33 9.53 0.38
N LYS A 18 10.48 10.85 0.39
CA LYS A 18 11.71 11.48 0.90
C LYS A 18 11.86 11.07 2.36
N ASP A 19 12.90 10.28 2.68
CA ASP A 19 13.30 9.92 4.05
C ASP A 19 13.93 11.16 4.75
N THR A 20 13.18 12.26 4.76
CA THR A 20 13.60 13.56 5.31
C THR A 20 13.23 13.71 6.78
N ASP A 21 12.55 12.72 7.38
CA ASP A 21 12.24 12.76 8.81
C ASP A 21 13.50 12.44 9.63
N GLU A 22 13.84 13.28 10.60
CA GLU A 22 15.06 13.13 11.39
C GLU A 22 14.98 11.99 12.41
N LYS A 23 13.79 11.46 12.70
CA LYS A 23 13.55 10.50 13.79
C LYS A 23 13.11 9.13 13.28
N TRP A 24 12.50 9.05 12.11
CA TRP A 24 11.92 7.83 11.58
C TRP A 24 12.44 7.51 10.18
N THR A 25 12.69 6.23 9.95
CA THR A 25 13.00 5.68 8.63
C THR A 25 11.89 4.74 8.21
N LEU A 26 11.45 4.84 6.95
CA LEU A 26 10.50 3.89 6.39
C LEU A 26 11.18 2.53 6.22
N ALA A 27 10.79 1.54 7.03
CA ALA A 27 11.34 0.20 7.02
C ALA A 27 10.74 -0.66 5.90
N SER A 28 9.42 -0.61 5.72
CA SER A 28 8.74 -1.28 4.62
C SER A 28 7.44 -0.59 4.24
N MET A 29 7.00 -0.83 3.02
CA MET A 29 5.70 -0.43 2.50
C MET A 29 5.12 -1.61 1.72
N VAL A 30 3.90 -2.01 2.03
CA VAL A 30 3.19 -3.07 1.30
C VAL A 30 1.86 -2.52 0.81
N ALA A 31 1.56 -2.72 -0.47
CA ALA A 31 0.29 -2.32 -1.06
C ALA A 31 -0.62 -3.55 -1.21
N HIS A 32 -1.88 -3.38 -0.81
CA HIS A 32 -2.91 -4.40 -0.90
C HIS A 32 -4.11 -3.86 -1.66
N SER A 33 -4.56 -4.58 -2.68
CA SER A 33 -5.82 -4.28 -3.36
C SER A 33 -6.93 -5.14 -2.77
N GLU A 34 -8.05 -4.53 -2.41
CA GLU A 34 -9.24 -5.25 -1.93
C GLU A 34 -10.52 -4.70 -2.55
N GLN A 35 -11.56 -5.53 -2.60
CA GLN A 35 -12.91 -5.06 -2.90
C GLN A 35 -13.74 -5.03 -1.63
N LYS A 36 -14.33 -3.88 -1.32
CA LYS A 36 -15.11 -3.67 -0.09
C LYS A 36 -16.52 -3.22 -0.41
N LEU A 37 -17.49 -3.87 0.22
CA LEU A 37 -18.89 -3.46 0.24
C LEU A 37 -19.14 -2.64 1.52
N TYR A 38 -19.78 -1.49 1.39
CA TYR A 38 -20.12 -0.63 2.51
C TYR A 38 -21.63 -0.69 2.77
N SER A 39 -22.05 -0.59 4.03
CA SER A 39 -23.47 -0.72 4.40
C SER A 39 -24.40 0.33 3.77
N CYS A 40 -23.85 1.49 3.39
CA CYS A 40 -24.59 2.55 2.71
C CYS A 40 -25.02 2.22 1.28
N CYS A 41 -24.32 1.27 0.65
CA CYS A 41 -24.15 1.30 -0.80
C CYS A 41 -24.14 -0.14 -1.35
N PRO A 42 -24.99 -0.48 -2.33
CA PRO A 42 -25.07 -1.85 -2.85
C PRO A 42 -23.86 -2.26 -3.71
N GLU A 43 -23.05 -1.31 -4.17
CA GLU A 43 -21.88 -1.56 -5.01
C GLU A 43 -20.60 -1.87 -4.22
N ARG A 44 -19.72 -2.70 -4.81
CA ARG A 44 -18.38 -2.96 -4.29
C ARG A 44 -17.39 -1.91 -4.78
N TYR A 45 -16.61 -1.37 -3.85
CA TYR A 45 -15.56 -0.40 -4.13
C TYR A 45 -14.21 -1.09 -4.19
N SER A 46 -13.42 -0.77 -5.20
CA SER A 46 -12.02 -1.20 -5.28
C SER A 46 -11.16 -0.25 -4.45
N LEU A 47 -10.43 -0.79 -3.48
CA LEU A 47 -9.56 -0.04 -2.59
C LEU A 47 -8.11 -0.49 -2.78
N VAL A 48 -7.19 0.46 -2.63
CA VAL A 48 -5.76 0.18 -2.47
C VAL A 48 -5.38 0.67 -1.07
N LYS A 49 -4.90 -0.26 -0.24
CA LYS A 49 -4.39 0.01 1.10
C LYS A 49 -2.88 -0.04 1.08
N PHE A 50 -2.26 0.84 1.85
CA PHE A 50 -0.81 0.87 2.04
C PHE A 50 -0.50 0.64 3.51
N ASP A 51 0.20 -0.45 3.80
CA ASP A 51 0.73 -0.72 5.12
C ASP A 51 2.16 -0.19 5.18
N LEU A 52 2.38 0.82 6.02
CA LEU A 52 3.67 1.49 6.19
C LEU A 52 4.26 1.10 7.55
N LEU A 53 5.46 0.53 7.54
CA LEU A 53 6.22 0.25 8.74
C LEU A 53 7.34 1.27 8.88
N PHE A 54 7.35 1.99 10.00
CA PHE A 54 8.40 2.93 10.35
C PHE A 54 9.26 2.36 11.48
N ARG A 55 10.57 2.61 11.41
CA ARG A 55 11.52 2.36 12.50
C ARG A 55 12.12 3.67 12.98
N LYS A 56 12.36 3.78 14.28
CA LYS A 56 13.13 4.92 14.80
C LYS A 56 14.58 4.81 14.32
N LYS A 57 15.20 5.94 13.99
CA LYS A 57 16.64 6.03 13.69
C LYS A 57 17.49 5.73 14.93
#